data_AF-A0A535QFP1-F1
#
_entry.id   AF-A0A535QFP1-F1
#
_cell.length_a   1.000
_cell.length_b   1.000
_cell.length_c   1.000
_cell.angle_alpha   90.00
_cell.angle_beta   90.00
_cell.angle_gamma   90.00
#
_symmetry.space_group_name_H-M   'P 1'
#
loop_
_entity.id
_entity.type
_entity.pdbx_description
1 polymer ?
#
loop_
_entity_poly.entity_id
_entity_poly.type
_entity_poly.pdbx_seq_one_letter_code
_entity_poly.pdbx_strand_id
1 'polypeptide(L)'
;MPGFYGTTPATARTRGRVRNIVLVLILFVLLLASGAIAVYLFIIRPSTPSPPTPSQQAQVVLQQFYDNLNKRDYQSAYNLLGQKFQQGQSFSNFAGGYTHTQHDDITFDSITPLADGTVKVAMNPERQS
;
A
#
# COMPACT_ATOMS: atom_id res chain seq x y z
N MET A 1 -86.06 8.90 -49.64
CA MET A 1 -84.73 9.25 -50.21
C MET A 1 -83.64 8.59 -49.37
N PRO A 2 -82.65 7.91 -49.98
CA PRO A 2 -81.61 7.14 -49.29
C PRO A 2 -80.32 7.95 -49.09
N GLY A 3 -79.47 7.54 -48.15
CA GLY A 3 -78.10 8.05 -48.03
C GLY A 3 -77.18 7.06 -47.35
N PHE A 4 -76.31 6.41 -48.12
CA PHE A 4 -75.17 5.59 -47.67
C PHE A 4 -73.88 6.31 -48.04
N TYR A 5 -72.99 6.60 -47.07
CA TYR A 5 -71.53 6.72 -47.21
C TYR A 5 -70.97 6.72 -45.77
N GLY A 6 -69.89 6.06 -45.34
CA GLY A 6 -68.88 5.17 -45.90
C GLY A 6 -67.88 4.95 -44.74
N THR A 7 -67.30 3.76 -44.60
CA THR A 7 -66.27 3.50 -43.57
C THR A 7 -64.88 3.67 -44.17
N THR A 8 -64.06 4.55 -43.60
CA THR A 8 -62.61 4.58 -43.86
C THR A 8 -61.86 4.44 -42.54
N PRO A 9 -60.99 3.42 -42.36
CA PRO A 9 -60.15 3.34 -41.18
C PRO A 9 -58.94 4.27 -41.32
N ALA A 10 -58.78 5.20 -40.38
CA ALA A 10 -57.58 6.02 -40.27
C ALA A 10 -56.50 5.25 -39.48
N THR A 11 -55.47 4.74 -40.16
CA THR A 11 -54.29 4.20 -39.47
C THR A 11 -53.29 5.35 -39.24
N ALA A 12 -53.36 5.98 -38.06
CA ALA A 12 -52.49 7.09 -37.68
C ALA A 12 -51.15 6.61 -37.09
N ARG A 13 -50.13 6.59 -37.96
CA ARG A 13 -48.72 6.96 -37.75
C ARG A 13 -48.18 6.99 -36.30
N THR A 14 -47.57 5.90 -35.84
CA THR A 14 -46.91 5.79 -34.52
C THR A 14 -45.38 5.92 -34.57
N ARG A 15 -44.81 6.69 -35.50
CA ARG A 15 -43.35 6.67 -35.78
C ARG A 15 -42.50 7.56 -34.85
N GLY A 16 -43.07 8.63 -34.29
CA GLY A 16 -42.32 9.58 -33.45
C GLY A 16 -42.12 9.11 -32.00
N ARG A 17 -43.10 8.40 -31.45
CA ARG A 17 -43.11 7.96 -30.04
C ARG A 17 -42.09 6.85 -29.78
N VAL A 18 -41.93 5.93 -30.74
CA VAL A 18 -40.96 4.82 -30.67
C VAL A 18 -39.52 5.33 -30.70
N ARG A 19 -39.21 6.31 -31.56
CA ARG A 19 -37.88 6.93 -31.63
C ARG A 19 -37.48 7.56 -30.29
N ASN A 20 -38.41 8.25 -29.63
CA ASN A 20 -38.13 8.90 -28.35
C ASN A 20 -37.91 7.88 -27.23
N ILE A 21 -38.66 6.76 -27.23
CA ILE A 21 -38.47 5.66 -26.26
C ILE A 21 -37.10 5.01 -26.44
N VAL A 22 -36.68 4.75 -27.68
CA VAL A 22 -35.35 4.17 -27.96
C VAL A 22 -34.22 5.09 -27.51
N LEU A 23 -34.34 6.40 -27.76
CA LEU A 23 -33.34 7.38 -27.29
C LEU A 23 -33.25 7.42 -25.76
N VAL A 24 -34.37 7.33 -25.05
CA VAL A 24 -34.39 7.30 -23.57
C VAL A 24 -33.74 6.02 -23.04
N LEU A 25 -33.99 4.86 -23.65
CA LEU A 25 -33.37 3.60 -23.24
C LEU A 25 -31.85 3.61 -23.46
N ILE A 26 -31.38 4.14 -24.60
CA ILE A 26 -29.94 4.28 -24.87
C ILE A 26 -29.29 5.20 -23.83
N LEU A 27 -29.91 6.36 -23.55
CA LEU A 27 -29.39 7.29 -22.53
C LEU A 27 -29.36 6.65 -21.14
N PHE A 28 -30.38 5.87 -20.78
CA PHE A 28 -30.43 5.17 -19.49
C PHE A 28 -29.32 4.12 -19.37
N VAL A 29 -29.07 3.32 -20.41
CA VAL A 29 -27.96 2.34 -20.43
C VAL A 29 -26.61 3.04 -20.35
N LEU A 30 -26.42 4.16 -21.06
CA LEU A 30 -25.19 4.95 -20.98
C LEU A 30 -24.96 5.55 -19.58
N LEU A 31 -26.03 5.96 -18.89
CA LEU A 31 -25.97 6.49 -17.52
C LEU A 31 -25.65 5.39 -16.50
N LEU A 32 -26.22 4.19 -16.67
CA LEU A 32 -25.86 3.03 -15.86
C LEU A 32 -24.40 2.61 -16.10
N ALA A 33 -23.94 2.60 -17.35
CA ALA A 33 -22.57 2.26 -17.70
C ALA A 33 -21.56 3.28 -17.15
N SER A 34 -21.86 4.59 -17.21
CA SER A 34 -20.99 5.64 -16.66
C SER A 34 -20.93 5.62 -15.13
N GLY A 35 -22.05 5.33 -14.46
CA GLY A 35 -22.10 5.11 -13.02
C GLY A 35 -21.24 3.92 -12.58
N ALA A 36 -21.31 2.79 -13.29
CA ALA A 36 -20.51 1.61 -13.01
C ALA A 36 -19.00 1.86 -13.19
N ILE A 37 -18.60 2.62 -14.23
CA ILE A 37 -17.20 3.01 -14.47
C ILE A 37 -16.70 3.92 -13.35
N ALA A 38 -17.49 4.90 -12.90
CA ALA A 38 -17.09 5.81 -11.81
C ALA A 38 -16.90 5.07 -10.47
N VAL A 39 -17.78 4.12 -10.16
CA VAL A 39 -17.65 3.25 -8.98
C VAL A 39 -16.44 2.35 -9.10
N TYR A 40 -16.22 1.72 -10.27
CA TYR A 40 -15.05 0.88 -10.51
C TYR A 40 -13.74 1.65 -10.32
N LEU A 41 -13.61 2.86 -10.89
CA LEU A 41 -12.45 3.73 -10.74
C LEU A 41 -12.25 4.27 -9.31
N PHE A 42 -13.33 4.36 -8.52
CA PHE A 42 -13.24 4.71 -7.11
C PHE A 42 -12.69 3.56 -6.26
N ILE A 43 -13.07 2.31 -6.57
CA ILE A 43 -12.65 1.11 -5.83
C ILE A 43 -11.16 0.79 -6.03
N ILE A 44 -10.62 0.97 -7.25
CA ILE A 44 -9.23 0.62 -7.56
C ILE A 44 -8.20 1.73 -7.27
N ARG A 45 -8.56 2.76 -6.50
CA ARG A 45 -7.60 3.82 -6.15
C ARG A 45 -6.45 3.20 -5.34
N PRO A 46 -5.20 3.27 -5.81
CA PRO A 46 -4.08 2.79 -5.02
C PRO A 46 -4.00 3.64 -3.75
N SER A 47 -4.10 3.01 -2.59
CA SER A 47 -3.81 3.66 -1.32
C SER A 47 -2.31 3.93 -1.28
N THR A 48 -1.92 5.20 -1.20
CA THR A 48 -0.52 5.56 -0.95
C THR A 48 -0.12 4.98 0.41
N PRO A 49 0.91 4.12 0.49
CA PRO A 49 1.37 3.62 1.78
C PRO A 49 1.81 4.80 2.65
N SER A 50 1.39 4.81 3.90
CA SER A 50 1.88 5.81 4.86
C SER A 50 3.39 5.63 5.07
N PRO A 51 4.14 6.73 5.26
CA PRO A 51 5.54 6.64 5.64
C PRO A 51 5.72 5.80 6.91
N PRO A 52 6.82 5.04 7.04
CA PRO A 52 7.08 4.25 8.23
C PRO A 52 7.28 5.17 9.45
N THR A 53 6.71 4.79 10.58
CA THR A 53 6.91 5.50 11.85
C THR A 53 8.37 5.38 12.31
N PRO A 54 8.88 6.28 13.16
CA PRO A 54 10.22 6.15 13.74
C PRO A 54 10.46 4.79 14.40
N SER A 55 9.46 4.26 15.11
CA SER A 55 9.51 2.93 15.72
C SER A 55 9.69 1.82 14.68
N GLN A 56 8.96 1.87 13.56
CA GLN A 56 9.11 0.92 12.46
C GLN A 56 10.50 1.01 11.83
N GLN A 57 11.01 2.24 11.64
CA GLN A 57 12.36 2.44 11.10
C GLN A 57 13.42 1.87 12.03
N ALA A 58 13.32 2.10 13.34
CA ALA A 58 14.24 1.56 14.33
C ALA A 58 14.25 0.03 14.34
N GLN A 59 13.08 -0.60 14.25
CA GLN A 59 12.94 -2.05 14.15
C GLN A 59 13.64 -2.60 12.90
N VAL A 60 13.43 -1.96 11.75
CA VAL A 60 14.06 -2.36 10.48
C VAL A 60 15.58 -2.23 10.54
N VAL A 61 16.10 -1.12 11.08
CA VAL A 61 17.56 -0.92 11.20
C VAL A 61 18.20 -1.97 12.09
N LEU A 62 17.58 -2.28 13.24
CA LEU A 62 18.10 -3.32 14.13
C LEU A 62 18.03 -4.70 13.49
N GLN A 63 16.92 -5.06 12.82
CA GLN A 63 16.83 -6.33 12.10
C GLN A 63 17.92 -6.44 11.04
N GLN A 64 18.10 -5.40 10.21
CA GLN A 64 19.14 -5.38 9.19
C GLN A 64 20.55 -5.49 9.78
N PHE A 65 20.79 -4.86 10.92
CA PHE A 65 22.07 -4.93 11.61
C PHE A 65 22.41 -6.38 12.01
N TYR A 66 21.49 -7.07 12.69
CA TYR A 66 21.72 -8.46 13.12
C TYR A 66 21.71 -9.44 11.94
N ASP A 67 20.87 -9.23 10.92
CA ASP A 67 20.90 -10.01 9.69
C ASP A 67 22.26 -9.92 8.99
N ASN A 68 22.86 -8.73 8.95
CA ASN A 68 24.18 -8.51 8.36
C ASN A 68 25.29 -9.17 9.20
N LEU A 69 25.19 -9.11 10.54
CA LEU A 69 26.11 -9.84 11.42
C LEU A 69 26.05 -11.35 11.19
N ASN A 70 24.83 -11.92 11.11
CA ASN A 70 24.62 -13.35 10.90
C ASN A 70 25.10 -13.82 9.51
N LYS A 71 25.05 -12.92 8.51
CA LYS A 71 25.62 -13.15 7.16
C LYS A 71 27.12 -12.90 7.09
N ARG A 72 27.75 -12.48 8.18
CA ARG A 72 29.16 -12.01 8.25
C ARG A 72 29.45 -10.82 7.34
N ASP A 73 28.43 -10.07 6.94
CA ASP A 73 28.58 -8.80 6.23
C ASP A 73 28.82 -7.67 7.25
N TYR A 74 30.00 -7.71 7.85
CA TYR A 74 30.38 -6.75 8.89
C TYR A 74 30.46 -5.32 8.36
N GLN A 75 30.74 -5.12 7.07
CA GLN A 75 30.79 -3.80 6.48
C GLN A 75 29.39 -3.17 6.46
N SER A 76 28.38 -3.91 5.99
CA SER A 76 27.00 -3.42 5.97
C SER A 76 26.47 -3.20 7.39
N ALA A 77 26.78 -4.10 8.35
CA ALA A 77 26.43 -3.90 9.75
C ALA A 77 27.08 -2.63 10.34
N TYR A 78 28.38 -2.41 10.09
CA TYR A 78 29.10 -1.24 10.57
C TYR A 78 28.55 0.07 9.98
N ASN A 79 28.15 0.05 8.70
CA ASN A 79 27.57 1.20 8.02
C ASN A 79 26.22 1.64 8.62
N LEU A 80 25.49 0.73 9.30
CA LEU A 80 24.24 1.04 10.01
C LEU A 80 24.47 1.70 11.37
N LEU A 81 25.70 1.70 11.90
CA LEU A 81 26.01 2.37 13.16
C LEU A 81 25.90 3.89 13.02
N GLY A 82 25.42 4.54 14.08
CA GLY A 82 25.43 6.00 14.15
C GLY A 82 26.85 6.56 14.16
N GLN A 83 27.01 7.80 13.67
CA GLN A 83 28.30 8.47 13.51
C GLN A 83 29.17 8.45 14.77
N LYS A 84 28.58 8.66 15.95
CA LYS A 84 29.31 8.62 17.24
C LYS A 84 29.96 7.25 17.50
N PHE A 85 29.26 6.16 17.16
CA PHE A 85 29.80 4.80 17.32
C PHE A 85 30.90 4.52 16.29
N GLN A 86 30.73 4.95 15.04
CA GLN A 86 31.76 4.81 14.01
C GLN A 86 33.01 5.64 14.32
N GLN A 87 32.88 6.79 14.99
CA GLN A 87 34.02 7.58 15.44
C GLN A 87 34.72 6.98 16.66
N GLY A 88 33.99 6.26 17.51
CA GLY A 88 34.52 5.64 18.73
C GLY A 88 35.19 4.28 18.52
N GLN A 89 34.99 3.63 17.38
CA GLN A 89 35.53 2.30 17.10
C GLN A 89 35.87 2.14 15.62
N SER A 90 37.06 1.62 15.31
CA SER A 90 37.43 1.30 13.92
C SER A 90 36.63 0.10 13.39
N PHE A 91 36.44 0.04 12.07
CA PHE A 91 35.85 -1.13 11.41
C PHE A 91 36.54 -2.44 11.78
N SER A 92 37.88 -2.46 11.84
CA SER A 92 38.65 -3.66 12.20
C SER A 92 38.31 -4.16 13.61
N ASN A 93 38.25 -3.25 14.59
CA ASN A 93 37.89 -3.60 15.97
C ASN A 93 36.44 -4.09 16.06
N PHE A 94 35.53 -3.43 15.34
CA PHE A 94 34.14 -3.86 15.24
C PHE A 94 34.03 -5.28 14.69
N ALA A 95 34.61 -5.55 13.52
CA ALA A 95 34.54 -6.87 12.88
C ALA A 95 35.22 -7.95 13.74
N GLY A 96 36.35 -7.62 14.38
CA GLY A 96 37.06 -8.47 15.31
C GLY A 96 36.19 -8.99 16.45
N GLY A 97 35.28 -8.14 16.98
CA GLY A 97 34.35 -8.50 18.06
C GLY A 97 33.33 -9.59 17.70
N TYR A 98 33.07 -9.80 16.40
CA TYR A 98 32.07 -10.76 15.92
C TYR A 98 32.68 -12.02 15.28
N THR A 99 34.00 -12.16 15.30
CA THR A 99 34.73 -13.29 14.66
C THR A 99 34.29 -14.68 15.15
N HIS A 100 33.81 -14.77 16.38
CA HIS A 100 33.37 -16.03 17.01
C HIS A 100 31.85 -16.16 17.11
N THR A 101 31.07 -15.21 16.58
CA THR A 101 29.61 -15.37 16.54
C THR A 101 29.19 -16.20 15.35
N GLN A 102 28.42 -17.25 15.62
CA GLN A 102 27.78 -18.04 14.58
C GLN A 102 26.45 -17.41 14.19
N HIS A 103 25.64 -17.06 15.19
CA HIS A 103 24.33 -16.47 14.99
C HIS A 103 23.89 -15.65 16.22
N ASP A 104 23.25 -14.51 16.01
CA ASP A 104 22.57 -13.73 17.03
C ASP A 104 21.09 -13.57 16.63
N ASP A 105 20.19 -14.14 17.40
CA ASP A 105 18.74 -13.92 17.27
C ASP A 105 18.32 -12.73 18.14
N ILE A 106 17.33 -11.95 17.70
CA ILE A 106 16.81 -10.83 18.48
C ILE A 106 15.30 -10.91 18.67
N THR A 107 14.85 -10.58 19.87
CA THR A 107 13.44 -10.33 20.17
C THR A 107 13.25 -8.91 20.68
N PHE A 108 12.22 -8.23 20.19
CA PHE A 108 11.87 -6.89 20.64
C PHE A 108 10.88 -6.96 21.81
N ASP A 109 11.28 -6.42 22.96
CA ASP A 109 10.40 -6.36 24.15
C ASP A 109 9.54 -5.09 24.13
N SER A 110 10.14 -3.95 23.79
CA SER A 110 9.40 -2.69 23.62
C SER A 110 10.12 -1.72 22.69
N ILE A 111 9.34 -0.89 21.99
CA ILE A 111 9.84 0.17 21.10
C ILE A 111 9.05 1.44 21.39
N THR A 112 9.71 2.38 22.07
CA THR A 112 9.07 3.59 22.58
C THR A 112 9.65 4.83 21.90
N PRO A 113 8.88 5.57 21.09
CA PRO A 113 9.31 6.86 20.58
C PRO A 113 9.40 7.86 21.73
N LEU A 114 10.45 8.68 21.74
CA LEU A 114 10.70 9.71 22.74
C LEU A 114 10.37 11.09 22.17
N ALA A 115 10.12 12.05 23.05
CA ALA A 115 9.74 13.41 22.68
C ALA A 115 10.85 14.19 21.94
N ASP A 116 12.10 13.75 22.09
CA ASP A 116 13.27 14.32 21.42
C ASP A 116 13.47 13.80 19.98
N GLY A 117 12.56 12.97 19.48
CA GLY A 117 12.61 12.38 18.15
C GLY A 117 13.45 11.11 18.06
N THR A 118 14.04 10.65 19.17
CA THR A 118 14.72 9.35 19.23
C THR A 118 13.75 8.21 19.56
N VAL A 119 14.21 6.97 19.40
CA VAL A 119 13.44 5.78 19.74
C VAL A 119 14.24 4.94 20.73
N LYS A 120 13.63 4.62 21.86
CA LYS A 120 14.18 3.66 22.82
C LYS A 120 13.69 2.27 22.47
N VAL A 121 14.63 1.35 22.26
CA VAL A 121 14.32 -0.06 21.99
C VAL A 121 14.83 -0.90 23.15
N ALA A 122 13.96 -1.70 23.74
CA ALA A 122 14.33 -2.80 24.64
C ALA A 122 14.27 -4.10 23.84
N MET A 123 15.35 -4.87 23.88
CA MET A 123 15.50 -6.10 23.12
C MET A 123 16.36 -7.11 23.89
N ASN A 124 16.14 -8.38 23.60
CA ASN A 124 16.94 -9.49 24.13
C ASN A 124 17.68 -10.19 22.97
N PRO A 125 19.02 -10.14 22.93
CA PRO A 125 19.81 -10.91 21.98
C PRO A 125 20.11 -12.31 22.52
N GLU A 126 19.94 -13.33 21.68
CA GLU A 126 20.34 -14.72 21.95
C GLU A 126 21.51 -15.10 21.04
N ARG A 127 22.71 -15.15 21.62
CA ARG A 127 23.97 -15.38 20.90
C ARG A 127 24.37 -16.85 20.93
N GLN A 128 24.62 -17.41 19.75
CA GLN A 128 25.15 -18.75 19.53
C GLN A 128 26.65 -18.62 19.20
N SER A 129 27.49 -19.17 20.09
CA SER A 129 28.96 -19.13 20.01
C SER A 129 29.51 -20.43 19.42
#